data_AF-A0A7H1B612-F1
#
_entry.id   AF-A0A7H1B612-F1
#
_cell.length_a   1.000
_cell.length_b   1.000
_cell.length_c   1.000
_cell.angle_alpha   90.00
_cell.angle_beta   90.00
_cell.angle_gamma   90.00
#
_symmetry.space_group_name_H-M   'P 1'
#
loop_
_entity.id
_entity.type
_entity.pdbx_description
1 polymer ?
#
loop_
_entity_poly.entity_id
_entity_poly.type
_entity_poly.pdbx_seq_one_letter_code
_entity_poly.pdbx_strand_id
1 'polypeptide(L)'
;MSSSPEPAGALLLCRAEPAVVGPAAHLLRRRMLLAQAGRGWSVLVPETKPWLDGADTVDAAGATDGTGEPIERILGGWAGALAVGAPWPALALWWDADRSGFTLASGFRRPVGYVWLANGTPAGEDEAMRTFAARLGLDPVLDMQSLDALTEPDSASDARARMLGLLAVLSRTGLALPAGLAPGEPADRLREAARSRPDAEPVSWSGWRDAMHAELDVVEGTGIGPWLRGPKARCLAAAQLAAGLPLALHGLRRRSGGWLTAGAVLLAHGALGLAYDRMRSARD
;
A
#
# COMPACT_ATOMS: atom_id res chain seq x y z
N MET A 1 1.04 -40.55 -0.01
CA MET A 1 0.81 -39.62 1.11
C MET A 1 0.44 -38.29 0.50
N SER A 2 -0.84 -37.93 0.53
CA SER A 2 -1.30 -36.64 0.00
C SER A 2 -0.76 -35.56 0.93
N SER A 3 0.21 -34.77 0.45
CA SER A 3 0.68 -33.58 1.16
C SER A 3 -0.50 -32.61 1.27
N SER A 4 -1.03 -32.42 2.47
CA SER A 4 -1.84 -31.24 2.73
C SER A 4 -0.99 -30.04 2.35
N PRO A 5 -1.43 -29.16 1.43
CA PRO A 5 -0.64 -27.97 1.11
C PRO A 5 -0.46 -27.19 2.41
N GLU A 6 0.79 -26.96 2.79
CA GLU A 6 1.08 -26.14 3.96
C GLU A 6 0.45 -24.75 3.78
N PRO A 7 0.02 -24.14 4.89
CA PRO A 7 -0.92 -23.03 4.84
C PRO A 7 -0.22 -21.74 4.43
N ALA A 8 -0.18 -21.46 3.11
CA ALA A 8 0.30 -20.18 2.61
C ALA A 8 -0.57 -19.02 3.14
N GLY A 9 0.08 -17.95 3.58
CA GLY A 9 -0.56 -16.80 4.20
C GLY A 9 0.27 -15.54 4.11
N ALA A 10 -0.39 -14.40 4.25
CA ALA A 10 0.25 -13.10 4.23
C ALA A 10 -0.54 -12.05 5.02
N LEU A 11 0.19 -11.07 5.55
CA LEU A 11 -0.34 -9.91 6.26
C LEU A 11 0.41 -8.65 5.82
N LEU A 12 -0.28 -7.52 5.75
CA LEU A 12 0.33 -6.21 5.52
C LEU A 12 0.16 -5.36 6.78
N LEU A 13 1.27 -5.03 7.43
CA LEU A 13 1.30 -4.21 8.64
C LEU A 13 1.68 -2.77 8.27
N CYS A 14 0.83 -1.83 8.65
CA CYS A 14 1.02 -0.42 8.36
C CYS A 14 1.28 0.32 9.67
N ARG A 15 2.34 1.13 9.74
CA ARG A 15 2.63 1.96 10.93
C ARG A 15 1.81 3.25 10.94
N ALA A 16 0.50 3.06 10.90
CA ALA A 16 -0.51 4.10 11.02
C ALA A 16 -1.82 3.50 11.52
N GLU A 17 -2.74 4.35 11.98
CA GLU A 17 -4.07 3.95 12.42
C GLU A 17 -4.99 3.62 11.23
N PRO A 18 -6.05 2.79 11.42
CA PRO A 18 -6.92 2.33 10.34
C PRO A 18 -7.51 3.47 9.51
N ALA A 19 -7.94 4.55 10.16
CA ALA A 19 -8.50 5.74 9.51
C ALA A 19 -7.53 6.40 8.50
N VAL A 20 -6.21 6.28 8.74
CA VAL A 20 -5.17 6.81 7.85
C VAL A 20 -4.81 5.80 6.75
N VAL A 21 -4.87 4.50 7.07
CA VAL A 21 -4.51 3.41 6.15
C VAL A 21 -5.59 3.16 5.10
N GLY A 22 -6.87 3.29 5.47
CA GLY A 22 -8.02 3.02 4.60
C GLY A 22 -7.91 3.64 3.20
N PRO A 23 -7.70 4.96 3.06
CA PRO A 23 -7.54 5.61 1.75
C PRO A 23 -6.38 5.02 0.94
N ALA A 24 -5.20 4.83 1.54
CA ALA A 24 -4.04 4.26 0.85
C ALA A 24 -4.26 2.80 0.42
N ALA A 25 -5.00 2.02 1.22
CA ALA A 25 -5.32 0.63 0.91
C ALA A 25 -6.19 0.47 -0.35
N HIS A 26 -6.95 1.50 -0.75
CA HIS A 26 -7.69 1.49 -2.01
C HIS A 26 -6.76 1.45 -3.24
N LEU A 27 -5.51 1.94 -3.12
CA LEU A 27 -4.51 1.88 -4.19
C LEU A 27 -4.10 0.46 -4.54
N LEU A 28 -4.25 -0.48 -3.60
CA LEU A 28 -3.98 -1.89 -3.85
C LEU A 28 -4.93 -2.47 -4.89
N ARG A 29 -6.11 -1.86 -5.11
CA ARG A 29 -7.16 -2.35 -6.02
C ARG A 29 -7.55 -3.81 -5.76
N ARG A 30 -7.41 -4.24 -4.51
CA ARG A 30 -7.74 -5.57 -4.03
C ARG A 30 -8.66 -5.44 -2.83
N ARG A 31 -9.45 -6.48 -2.62
CA ARG A 31 -10.30 -6.60 -1.44
C ARG A 31 -9.44 -6.97 -0.25
N MET A 32 -9.48 -6.12 0.78
CA MET A 32 -8.72 -6.28 2.01
C MET A 32 -9.66 -6.12 3.21
N LEU A 33 -9.30 -6.73 4.33
CA LEU A 33 -9.89 -6.43 5.62
C LEU A 33 -8.88 -5.63 6.42
N LEU A 34 -9.26 -4.43 6.84
CA LEU A 34 -8.44 -3.53 7.66
C LEU A 34 -8.87 -3.63 9.11
N ALA A 35 -7.93 -3.81 10.03
CA ALA A 35 -8.20 -3.81 11.47
C ALA A 35 -7.08 -3.12 12.25
N GLN A 36 -7.35 -2.72 13.49
CA GLN A 36 -6.32 -2.21 14.39
C GLN A 36 -5.34 -3.33 14.77
N ALA A 37 -4.05 -3.04 14.78
CA ALA A 37 -2.98 -3.96 15.17
C ALA A 37 -2.08 -3.38 16.29
N GLY A 38 -2.70 -2.82 17.33
CA GLY A 38 -2.00 -2.15 18.42
C GLY A 38 -1.80 -0.64 18.18
N ARG A 39 -1.11 0.05 19.09
CA ARG A 39 -1.03 1.52 19.09
C ARG A 39 -0.23 2.02 17.88
N GLY A 40 -0.86 2.81 17.01
CA GLY A 40 -0.20 3.37 15.82
C GLY A 40 0.08 2.33 14.73
N TRP A 41 -0.58 1.17 14.79
CA TRP A 41 -0.43 0.09 13.83
C TRP A 41 -1.78 -0.41 13.35
N SER A 42 -1.83 -0.79 12.08
CA SER A 42 -2.97 -1.46 11.45
C SER A 42 -2.50 -2.69 10.69
N VAL A 43 -3.42 -3.63 10.50
CA VAL A 43 -3.22 -4.83 9.69
C VAL A 43 -4.23 -4.87 8.55
N LEU A 44 -3.73 -5.15 7.36
CA LEU A 44 -4.51 -5.47 6.17
C LEU A 44 -4.39 -6.97 5.89
N VAL A 45 -5.54 -7.64 5.80
CA VAL A 45 -5.66 -9.07 5.51
C VAL A 45 -6.25 -9.24 4.11
N PRO A 46 -5.54 -9.90 3.18
CA PRO A 46 -6.06 -10.14 1.83
C PRO A 46 -7.30 -11.04 1.83
N GLU A 47 -8.37 -10.59 1.17
CA GLU A 47 -9.56 -11.43 0.98
C GLU A 47 -9.37 -12.47 -0.14
N THR A 48 -8.37 -12.29 -1.00
CA THR A 48 -8.07 -13.18 -2.14
C THR A 48 -6.66 -13.74 -2.01
N LYS A 49 -6.36 -14.83 -2.73
CA LYS A 49 -5.06 -15.53 -2.65
C LYS A 49 -4.39 -15.59 -4.03
N PRO A 50 -3.97 -14.44 -4.60
CA PRO A 50 -3.43 -14.39 -5.97
C PRO A 50 -2.17 -15.25 -6.18
N TRP A 51 -1.44 -15.56 -5.11
CA TRP A 51 -0.31 -16.49 -5.14
C TRP A 51 -0.71 -17.96 -5.31
N LEU A 52 -1.99 -18.31 -5.17
CA LEU A 52 -2.48 -19.66 -5.46
C LEU A 52 -3.01 -19.81 -6.89
N ASP A 53 -3.36 -18.71 -7.57
CA ASP A 53 -4.00 -18.73 -8.90
C ASP A 53 -3.07 -19.27 -10.02
N GLY A 54 -1.75 -19.36 -9.77
CA GLY A 54 -0.77 -19.93 -10.70
C GLY A 54 -0.32 -21.36 -10.40
N ALA A 55 -0.87 -22.01 -9.38
CA ALA A 55 -0.55 -23.41 -9.07
C ALA A 55 -1.36 -24.41 -9.94
N ASP A 56 -2.49 -23.97 -10.50
CA ASP A 56 -3.43 -24.81 -11.25
C ASP A 56 -3.27 -24.72 -12.78
N THR A 57 -2.33 -23.92 -13.30
CA THR A 57 -2.04 -23.84 -14.74
C THR A 57 -1.13 -24.98 -15.16
N VAL A 58 -1.73 -26.09 -15.59
CA VAL A 58 -1.03 -27.19 -16.24
C VAL A 58 -0.83 -26.84 -17.71
N ASP A 59 0.39 -26.57 -18.13
CA ASP A 59 0.70 -26.45 -19.56
C ASP A 59 0.43 -27.78 -20.27
N ALA A 60 0.00 -27.71 -21.54
CA ALA A 60 -0.35 -28.86 -22.38
C ALA A 60 0.80 -29.88 -22.58
N ALA A 61 2.00 -29.59 -22.07
CA ALA A 61 3.18 -30.45 -22.07
C ALA A 61 3.36 -31.29 -20.78
N GLY A 62 2.48 -31.18 -19.78
CA GLY A 62 2.59 -31.97 -18.54
C GLY A 62 3.80 -31.63 -17.67
N ALA A 63 4.46 -30.51 -17.94
CA ALA A 63 5.46 -29.92 -17.07
C ALA A 63 4.77 -28.85 -16.21
N THR A 64 4.72 -29.09 -14.91
CA THR A 64 4.30 -28.09 -13.93
C THR A 64 5.42 -27.06 -13.83
N ASP A 65 5.46 -26.07 -14.72
CA ASP A 65 6.17 -24.84 -14.39
C ASP A 65 5.26 -24.14 -13.38
N GLY A 66 5.57 -24.29 -12.08
CA GLY A 66 4.83 -23.70 -10.96
C GLY A 66 4.97 -22.17 -10.91
N THR A 67 4.84 -21.50 -12.05
CA THR A 67 5.16 -20.09 -12.30
C THR A 67 4.01 -19.16 -11.95
N GLY A 68 3.29 -19.47 -10.86
CA GLY A 68 2.57 -18.44 -10.13
C GLY A 68 3.55 -17.36 -9.66
N GLU A 69 3.11 -16.10 -9.61
CA GLU A 69 3.97 -15.05 -9.07
C GLU A 69 4.25 -15.35 -7.59
N PRO A 70 5.54 -15.40 -7.15
CA PRO A 70 5.86 -15.75 -5.77
C PRO A 70 5.18 -14.80 -4.79
N ILE A 71 4.67 -15.34 -3.69
CA ILE A 71 3.97 -14.56 -2.66
C ILE A 71 4.78 -13.33 -2.21
N GLU A 72 6.09 -13.49 -2.06
CA GLU A 72 7.05 -12.42 -1.76
C GLU A 72 6.93 -11.23 -2.72
N ARG A 73 6.86 -11.50 -4.04
CA ARG A 73 6.85 -10.46 -5.07
C ARG A 73 5.53 -9.71 -5.09
N ILE A 74 4.41 -10.42 -4.98
CA ILE A 74 3.06 -9.83 -4.91
C ILE A 74 2.98 -8.91 -3.69
N LEU A 75 3.36 -9.43 -2.52
CA LEU A 75 3.26 -8.71 -1.26
C LEU A 75 4.25 -7.55 -1.17
N GLY A 76 5.46 -7.70 -1.72
CA GLY A 76 6.43 -6.62 -1.87
C GLY A 76 5.90 -5.48 -2.75
N GLY A 77 5.20 -5.81 -3.84
CA GLY A 77 4.50 -4.84 -4.68
C GLY A 77 3.41 -4.08 -3.93
N TRP A 78 2.61 -4.78 -3.11
CA TRP A 78 1.57 -4.14 -2.29
C TRP A 78 2.15 -3.25 -1.20
N ALA A 79 3.19 -3.69 -0.48
CA ALA A 79 3.89 -2.85 0.49
C ALA A 79 4.47 -1.60 -0.18
N GLY A 80 5.07 -1.75 -1.37
CA GLY A 80 5.56 -0.63 -2.18
C GLY A 80 4.46 0.36 -2.54
N ALA A 81 3.31 -0.12 -3.02
CA ALA A 81 2.17 0.73 -3.36
C ALA A 81 1.64 1.52 -2.16
N LEU A 82 1.53 0.89 -0.99
CA LEU A 82 1.14 1.57 0.25
C LEU A 82 2.18 2.63 0.65
N ALA A 83 3.47 2.27 0.60
CA ALA A 83 4.55 3.14 1.00
C ALA A 83 4.76 4.36 0.08
N VAL A 84 4.40 4.27 -1.20
CA VAL A 84 4.44 5.43 -2.12
C VAL A 84 3.31 6.42 -1.81
N GLY A 85 2.14 5.91 -1.44
CA GLY A 85 0.96 6.73 -1.14
C GLY A 85 0.97 7.35 0.27
N ALA A 86 1.96 7.04 1.10
CA ALA A 86 1.93 7.41 2.51
C ALA A 86 3.32 7.71 3.11
N PRO A 87 3.40 8.57 4.14
CA PRO A 87 4.65 8.90 4.80
C PRO A 87 5.15 7.81 5.78
N TRP A 88 4.36 6.77 6.03
CA TRP A 88 4.65 5.72 7.00
C TRP A 88 5.17 4.43 6.34
N PRO A 89 5.97 3.62 7.05
CA PRO A 89 6.45 2.33 6.55
C PRO A 89 5.34 1.28 6.47
N ALA A 90 5.37 0.47 5.41
CA ALA A 90 4.51 -0.68 5.19
C ALA A 90 5.35 -1.97 5.21
N LEU A 91 4.97 -2.93 6.06
CA LEU A 91 5.64 -4.20 6.25
C LEU A 91 4.75 -5.34 5.75
N ALA A 92 5.14 -5.98 4.66
CA ALA A 92 4.57 -7.25 4.24
C ALA A 92 5.20 -8.40 5.01
N LEU A 93 4.37 -9.27 5.59
CA LEU A 93 4.73 -10.58 6.11
C LEU A 93 4.13 -11.65 5.20
N TRP A 94 4.88 -12.71 4.93
CA TRP A 94 4.41 -13.79 4.07
C TRP A 94 5.04 -15.12 4.48
N TRP A 95 4.34 -16.21 4.19
CA TRP A 95 4.81 -17.58 4.38
C TRP A 95 4.12 -18.53 3.41
N ASP A 96 4.85 -19.58 3.04
CA ASP A 96 4.39 -20.72 2.27
C ASP A 96 5.00 -22.01 2.87
N ALA A 97 4.96 -23.11 2.12
CA ALA A 97 5.49 -24.40 2.58
C ALA A 97 7.02 -24.42 2.71
N ASP A 98 7.71 -23.62 1.91
CA ASP A 98 9.16 -23.70 1.77
C ASP A 98 9.87 -22.57 2.52
N ARG A 99 9.20 -21.42 2.67
CA ARG A 99 9.82 -20.18 3.11
C ARG A 99 8.84 -19.29 3.86
N SER A 100 9.41 -18.41 4.68
CA SER A 100 8.71 -17.28 5.25
C SER A 100 9.61 -16.06 5.27
N GLY A 101 9.02 -14.88 5.33
CA GLY A 101 9.82 -13.67 5.32
C GLY A 101 8.99 -12.41 5.42
N PHE A 102 9.70 -11.31 5.23
CA PHE A 102 9.10 -10.00 5.21
C PHE A 102 9.68 -9.09 4.13
N THR A 103 8.95 -8.04 3.80
CA THR A 103 9.43 -6.93 2.99
C THR A 103 8.92 -5.62 3.56
N LEU A 104 9.83 -4.72 3.89
CA LEU A 104 9.57 -3.38 4.38
C LEU A 104 9.78 -2.36 3.25
N ALA A 105 8.71 -1.63 2.94
CA ALA A 105 8.72 -0.49 2.03
C ALA A 105 8.48 0.82 2.82
N SER A 106 9.13 1.91 2.39
CA SER A 106 8.97 3.22 3.01
C SER A 106 9.29 4.33 1.99
N GLY A 107 8.25 5.06 1.55
CA GLY A 107 8.37 6.08 0.52
C GLY A 107 9.01 5.55 -0.77
N PHE A 108 9.94 6.33 -1.31
CA PHE A 108 10.71 6.00 -2.52
C PHE A 108 12.02 5.25 -2.25
N ARG A 109 12.24 4.76 -1.02
CA ARG A 109 13.45 4.00 -0.70
C ARG A 109 13.35 2.58 -1.26
N ARG A 110 14.48 2.01 -1.67
CA ARG A 110 14.57 0.59 -2.07
C ARG A 110 13.98 -0.29 -0.95
N PRO A 111 12.99 -1.17 -1.23
CA PRO A 111 12.46 -2.10 -0.23
C PRO A 111 13.56 -2.96 0.36
N VAL A 112 13.41 -3.33 1.63
CA VAL A 112 14.33 -4.23 2.33
C VAL A 112 13.55 -5.46 2.79
N GLY A 113 14.08 -6.65 2.55
CA GLY A 113 13.42 -7.90 2.91
C GLY A 113 14.39 -8.89 3.51
N TYR A 114 13.84 -9.86 4.25
CA TYR A 114 14.58 -10.96 4.84
C TYR A 114 13.74 -12.23 4.74
N VAL A 115 14.40 -13.36 4.55
CA VAL A 115 13.76 -14.66 4.30
C VAL A 115 14.39 -15.74 5.17
N TRP A 116 13.56 -16.61 5.70
CA TRP A 116 13.93 -17.88 6.32
C TRP A 116 13.36 -19.03 5.50
N LEU A 117 14.12 -20.11 5.36
CA LEU A 117 13.59 -21.38 4.87
C LEU A 117 12.63 -21.99 5.91
N ALA A 118 11.82 -22.98 5.52
CA ALA A 118 10.82 -23.62 6.38
C ALA A 118 11.40 -24.10 7.73
N ASN A 119 12.62 -24.63 7.71
CA ASN A 119 13.35 -25.08 8.90
C ASN A 119 13.96 -23.93 9.73
N GLY A 120 13.69 -22.67 9.39
CA GLY A 120 14.21 -21.47 10.06
C GLY A 120 15.64 -21.09 9.68
N THR A 121 16.24 -21.75 8.67
CA THR A 121 17.56 -21.37 8.18
C THR A 121 17.51 -19.96 7.59
N PRO A 122 18.38 -19.05 8.05
CA PRO A 122 18.49 -17.70 7.49
C PRO A 122 18.92 -17.76 6.02
N ALA A 123 18.19 -17.08 5.14
CA ALA A 123 18.46 -17.01 3.70
C ALA A 123 18.57 -15.56 3.18
N GLY A 124 18.53 -14.57 4.08
CA GLY A 124 18.70 -13.15 3.77
C GLY A 124 20.05 -12.59 4.22
N GLU A 125 20.38 -11.38 3.76
CA GLU A 125 21.58 -10.66 4.17
C GLU A 125 21.38 -9.97 5.54
N ASP A 126 22.32 -10.11 6.47
CA ASP A 126 22.23 -9.48 7.81
C ASP A 126 22.09 -7.95 7.76
N GLU A 127 22.66 -7.30 6.74
CA GLU A 127 22.52 -5.86 6.54
C GLU A 127 21.07 -5.42 6.31
N ALA A 128 20.22 -6.32 5.77
CA ALA A 128 18.80 -6.08 5.62
C ALA A 128 18.14 -5.86 6.99
N MET A 129 18.58 -6.58 8.02
CA MET A 129 18.02 -6.48 9.37
C MET A 129 18.39 -5.16 10.05
N ARG A 130 19.63 -4.69 9.88
CA ARG A 130 20.05 -3.35 10.36
C ARG A 130 19.28 -2.23 9.67
N THR A 131 19.11 -2.34 8.35
CA THR A 131 18.34 -1.37 7.56
C THR A 131 16.86 -1.37 7.96
N PHE A 132 16.30 -2.55 8.21
CA PHE A 132 14.93 -2.72 8.70
C PHE A 132 14.73 -2.01 10.04
N ALA A 133 15.60 -2.26 11.01
CA ALA A 133 15.54 -1.64 12.33
C ALA A 133 15.65 -0.11 12.27
N ALA A 134 16.61 0.41 11.51
CA ALA A 134 16.80 1.84 11.34
C ALA A 134 15.55 2.53 10.74
N ARG A 135 14.89 1.90 9.76
CA ARG A 135 13.69 2.46 9.12
C ARG A 135 12.44 2.41 10.00
N LEU A 136 12.38 1.44 10.91
CA LEU A 136 11.32 1.36 11.92
C LEU A 136 11.69 2.11 13.22
N GLY A 137 12.84 2.77 13.29
CA GLY A 137 13.28 3.47 14.49
C GLY A 137 13.30 2.56 15.72
N LEU A 138 13.70 1.30 15.53
CA LEU A 138 13.95 0.37 16.62
C LEU A 138 15.21 0.76 17.38
N ASP A 139 15.32 0.32 18.63
CA ASP A 139 16.50 0.61 19.44
C ASP A 139 17.75 -0.03 18.80
N PRO A 140 18.80 0.76 18.52
CA PRO A 140 19.97 0.28 17.79
C PRO A 140 20.83 -0.70 18.58
N VAL A 141 20.53 -0.94 19.87
CA VAL A 141 21.27 -1.86 20.73
C VAL A 141 20.40 -3.05 21.12
N LEU A 142 19.32 -2.83 21.88
CA LEU A 142 18.51 -3.90 22.47
C LEU A 142 17.64 -4.61 21.43
N ASP A 143 17.01 -3.85 20.54
CA ASP A 143 16.18 -4.45 19.50
C ASP A 143 17.05 -5.04 18.40
N MET A 144 18.17 -4.39 18.06
CA MET A 144 19.16 -4.95 17.14
C MET A 144 19.73 -6.29 17.62
N GLN A 145 20.11 -6.42 18.90
CA GLN A 145 20.57 -7.70 19.45
C GLN A 145 19.51 -8.81 19.30
N SER A 146 18.24 -8.46 19.54
CA SER A 146 17.14 -9.42 19.40
C SER A 146 16.93 -9.82 17.93
N LEU A 147 17.15 -8.91 16.98
CA LEU A 147 17.04 -9.17 15.56
C LEU A 147 18.24 -9.95 15.00
N ASP A 148 19.46 -9.68 15.46
CA ASP A 148 20.67 -10.41 15.07
C ASP A 148 20.54 -11.90 15.46
N ALA A 149 19.96 -12.20 16.63
CA ALA A 149 19.67 -13.57 17.03
C ALA A 149 18.71 -14.31 16.06
N LEU A 150 17.90 -13.59 15.29
CA LEU A 150 17.02 -14.19 14.26
C LEU A 150 17.76 -14.53 12.96
N THR A 151 18.96 -14.00 12.76
CA THR A 151 19.80 -14.28 11.58
C THR A 151 20.87 -15.33 11.86
N GLU A 152 21.06 -15.74 13.13
CA GLU A 152 21.96 -16.82 13.50
C GLU A 152 21.35 -18.21 13.23
N PRO A 153 22.15 -19.22 12.84
CA PRO A 153 21.68 -20.59 12.72
C PRO A 153 21.16 -21.14 14.06
N ASP A 154 19.91 -21.59 14.09
CA ASP A 154 19.30 -22.29 15.23
C ASP A 154 18.39 -23.39 14.71
N SER A 155 18.75 -24.64 14.98
CA SER A 155 17.99 -25.83 14.54
C SER A 155 16.69 -26.06 15.32
N ALA A 156 16.49 -25.39 16.44
CA ALA A 156 15.27 -25.52 17.25
C ALA A 156 14.15 -24.58 16.82
N SER A 157 14.48 -23.54 16.05
CA SER A 157 13.54 -22.50 15.63
C SER A 157 13.22 -22.64 14.14
N ASP A 158 12.00 -23.07 13.82
CA ASP A 158 11.48 -23.08 12.45
C ASP A 158 11.16 -21.66 11.94
N ALA A 159 10.77 -21.54 10.66
CA ALA A 159 10.47 -20.24 10.05
C ALA A 159 9.33 -19.49 10.79
N ARG A 160 8.34 -20.22 11.30
CA ARG A 160 7.24 -19.66 12.08
C ARG A 160 7.73 -19.07 13.40
N ALA A 161 8.59 -19.79 14.12
CA ALA A 161 9.22 -19.31 15.35
C ALA A 161 10.03 -18.04 15.09
N ARG A 162 10.76 -17.95 13.97
CA ARG A 162 11.49 -16.73 13.58
C ARG A 162 10.57 -15.54 13.32
N MET A 163 9.47 -15.73 12.59
CA MET A 163 8.48 -14.67 12.39
C MET A 163 7.82 -14.23 13.70
N LEU A 164 7.53 -15.15 14.61
CA LEU A 164 7.01 -14.81 15.93
C LEU A 164 8.03 -14.03 16.76
N GLY A 165 9.33 -14.37 16.67
CA GLY A 165 10.42 -13.59 17.25
C GLY A 165 10.49 -12.16 16.68
N LEU A 166 10.37 -12.01 15.36
CA LEU A 166 10.29 -10.69 14.72
C LEU A 166 9.12 -9.86 15.26
N LEU A 167 7.93 -10.46 15.36
CA LEU A 167 6.76 -9.78 15.91
C LEU A 167 6.93 -9.41 17.40
N ALA A 168 7.61 -10.25 18.17
CA ALA A 168 7.93 -9.95 19.57
C ALA A 168 8.82 -8.71 19.68
N VAL A 169 9.80 -8.53 18.79
CA VAL A 169 10.59 -7.29 18.72
C VAL A 169 9.71 -6.11 18.34
N LEU A 170 8.90 -6.24 17.29
CA LEU A 170 8.02 -5.17 16.84
C LEU A 170 6.96 -4.75 17.87
N SER A 171 6.60 -5.63 18.80
CA SER A 171 5.64 -5.31 19.86
C SER A 171 6.08 -4.13 20.74
N ARG A 172 7.40 -3.91 20.85
CA ARG A 172 7.99 -2.77 21.57
C ARG A 172 7.66 -1.43 20.91
N THR A 173 7.31 -1.44 19.63
CA THR A 173 6.82 -0.26 18.89
C THR A 173 5.31 -0.05 18.99
N GLY A 174 4.61 -0.85 19.79
CA GLY A 174 3.17 -0.80 19.94
C GLY A 174 2.40 -1.76 19.03
N LEU A 175 3.09 -2.58 18.21
CA LEU A 175 2.44 -3.61 17.40
C LEU A 175 1.82 -4.68 18.31
N ALA A 176 0.54 -4.95 18.14
CA ALA A 176 -0.16 -6.04 18.81
C ALA A 176 -1.12 -6.66 17.81
N LEU A 177 -0.77 -7.83 17.28
CA LEU A 177 -1.62 -8.49 16.31
C LEU A 177 -2.90 -9.00 16.98
N PRO A 178 -4.07 -8.80 16.34
CA PRO A 178 -5.30 -9.46 16.72
C PRO A 178 -5.17 -10.97 16.87
N ALA A 179 -5.92 -11.54 17.81
CA ALA A 179 -6.03 -12.98 17.94
C ALA A 179 -6.46 -13.63 16.61
N GLY A 180 -5.80 -14.72 16.24
CA GLY A 180 -6.03 -15.42 14.96
C GLY A 180 -5.32 -14.84 13.75
N LEU A 181 -4.69 -13.66 13.85
CA LEU A 181 -3.85 -13.07 12.79
C LEU A 181 -2.36 -13.35 13.04
N ALA A 182 -2.01 -14.61 13.25
CA ALA A 182 -0.64 -15.01 13.56
C ALA A 182 0.09 -15.55 12.31
N PRO A 183 1.42 -15.38 12.23
CA PRO A 183 2.23 -16.07 11.23
C PRO A 183 2.08 -17.59 11.30
N GLY A 184 2.05 -18.22 10.13
CA GLY A 184 1.83 -19.66 9.95
C GLY A 184 0.36 -20.08 9.83
N GLU A 185 -0.61 -19.18 10.02
CA GLU A 185 -2.02 -19.49 9.74
C GLU A 185 -2.32 -19.40 8.23
N PRO A 186 -3.18 -20.27 7.67
CA PRO A 186 -3.59 -20.18 6.28
C PRO A 186 -4.37 -18.89 6.02
N ALA A 187 -4.27 -18.37 4.80
CA ALA A 187 -4.99 -17.17 4.39
C ALA A 187 -6.52 -17.22 4.65
N ASP A 188 -7.15 -18.40 4.61
CA ASP A 188 -8.58 -18.52 4.95
C ASP A 188 -8.83 -18.29 6.45
N ARG A 189 -8.02 -18.87 7.34
CA ARG A 189 -8.15 -18.65 8.78
C ARG A 189 -7.84 -17.21 9.16
N LEU A 190 -6.82 -16.60 8.52
CA LEU A 190 -6.54 -15.16 8.71
C LEU A 190 -7.77 -14.33 8.33
N ARG A 191 -8.40 -14.63 7.19
CA ARG A 191 -9.60 -13.92 6.73
C ARG A 191 -10.78 -14.13 7.67
N GLU A 192 -11.03 -15.35 8.12
CA GLU A 192 -12.09 -15.67 9.07
C GLU A 192 -11.88 -14.95 10.41
N ALA A 193 -10.66 -15.00 10.94
CA ALA A 193 -10.28 -14.28 12.15
C ALA A 193 -10.49 -12.77 11.99
N ALA A 194 -10.04 -12.18 10.87
CA ALA A 194 -10.25 -10.76 10.58
C ALA A 194 -11.75 -10.41 10.50
N ARG A 195 -12.57 -11.17 9.78
CA ARG A 195 -14.01 -10.91 9.64
C ARG A 195 -14.79 -11.01 10.95
N SER A 196 -14.33 -11.84 11.89
CA SER A 196 -14.97 -11.98 13.19
C SER A 196 -14.75 -10.78 14.12
N ARG A 197 -13.87 -9.83 13.74
CA ARG A 197 -13.54 -8.68 14.56
C ARG A 197 -14.57 -7.56 14.45
N PRO A 198 -14.90 -6.89 15.57
CA PRO A 198 -15.82 -5.76 15.56
C PRO A 198 -15.23 -4.50 14.91
N ASP A 199 -13.90 -4.36 14.90
CA ASP A 199 -13.16 -3.25 14.30
C ASP A 199 -12.64 -3.54 12.88
N ALA A 200 -13.07 -4.65 12.27
CA ALA A 200 -12.67 -4.98 10.91
C ALA A 200 -13.51 -4.21 9.89
N GLU A 201 -12.84 -3.41 9.08
CA GLU A 201 -13.44 -2.65 7.99
C GLU A 201 -13.07 -3.29 6.64
N PRO A 202 -14.06 -3.65 5.80
CA PRO A 202 -13.77 -4.09 4.45
C PRO A 202 -13.29 -2.90 3.62
N VAL A 203 -12.06 -2.99 3.13
CA VAL A 203 -11.52 -2.05 2.15
C VAL A 203 -11.67 -2.69 0.78
N SER A 204 -12.66 -2.22 0.03
CA SER A 204 -12.86 -2.60 -1.36
C SER A 204 -12.89 -1.35 -2.22
N TRP A 205 -12.13 -1.37 -3.32
CA TRP A 205 -12.27 -0.35 -4.35
C TRP A 205 -13.62 -0.53 -5.06
N SER A 206 -14.58 0.36 -4.79
CA SER A 206 -15.90 0.38 -5.45
C SER A 206 -15.88 1.06 -6.84
N GLY A 207 -14.69 1.24 -7.41
CA GLY A 207 -14.50 1.87 -8.70
C GLY A 207 -14.13 3.36 -8.56
N TRP A 208 -13.46 3.87 -9.58
CA TRP A 208 -12.85 5.20 -9.63
C TRP A 208 -13.78 6.36 -9.23
N ARG A 209 -15.10 6.20 -9.38
CA ARG A 209 -16.08 7.26 -9.11
C ARG A 209 -16.29 7.54 -7.62
N ASP A 210 -16.27 6.52 -6.77
CA ASP A 210 -16.55 6.69 -5.33
C ASP A 210 -15.34 7.27 -4.58
N ALA A 211 -14.13 6.91 -5.01
CA ALA A 211 -12.89 7.49 -4.46
C ALA A 211 -12.75 8.99 -4.78
N MET A 212 -13.19 9.43 -5.97
CA MET A 212 -13.25 10.87 -6.28
C MET A 212 -14.32 11.57 -5.45
N HIS A 213 -15.46 10.94 -5.15
CA HIS A 213 -16.49 11.55 -4.30
C HIS A 213 -16.05 11.63 -2.83
N ALA A 214 -15.37 10.62 -2.30
CA ALA A 214 -14.87 10.63 -0.92
C ALA A 214 -13.72 11.63 -0.71
N GLU A 215 -12.77 11.73 -1.67
CA GLU A 215 -11.73 12.77 -1.58
C GLU A 215 -12.28 14.19 -1.80
N LEU A 216 -13.30 14.34 -2.65
CA LEU A 216 -13.99 15.62 -2.80
C LEU A 216 -14.79 16.01 -1.55
N ASP A 217 -15.44 15.08 -0.85
CA ASP A 217 -16.19 15.36 0.39
C ASP A 217 -15.25 15.74 1.56
N VAL A 218 -14.09 15.10 1.66
CA VAL A 218 -13.07 15.43 2.67
C VAL A 218 -12.41 16.78 2.38
N VAL A 219 -12.18 17.12 1.11
CA VAL A 219 -11.70 18.45 0.71
C VAL A 219 -12.79 19.51 0.84
N GLU A 220 -14.07 19.17 0.62
CA GLU A 220 -15.24 20.03 0.82
C GLU A 220 -15.48 20.40 2.30
N GLY A 221 -15.04 19.55 3.23
CA GLY A 221 -15.01 19.85 4.67
C GLY A 221 -13.85 20.75 5.13
N THR A 222 -12.89 21.08 4.25
CA THR A 222 -11.77 22.00 4.56
C THR A 222 -11.93 23.33 3.82
N GLY A 223 -11.33 24.42 4.34
CA GLY A 223 -11.58 25.81 3.92
C GLY A 223 -11.28 26.22 2.46
N ILE A 224 -11.09 25.25 1.56
CA ILE A 224 -10.82 25.41 0.13
C ILE A 224 -12.10 25.20 -0.73
N GLY A 225 -13.18 24.66 -0.14
CA GLY A 225 -14.48 24.45 -0.81
C GLY A 225 -15.02 25.63 -1.66
N PRO A 226 -14.90 26.91 -1.23
CA PRO A 226 -15.40 28.05 -2.01
C PRO A 226 -14.61 28.37 -3.29
N TRP A 227 -13.38 27.86 -3.44
CA TRP A 227 -12.54 28.09 -4.62
C TRP A 227 -12.69 26.99 -5.67
N LEU A 228 -13.23 25.84 -5.28
CA LEU A 228 -13.58 24.72 -6.15
C LEU A 228 -15.07 24.74 -6.57
N ARG A 229 -15.96 25.36 -5.78
CA ARG A 229 -17.38 25.55 -6.12
C ARG A 229 -17.87 26.97 -5.79
N GLY A 230 -18.71 27.53 -6.66
CA GLY A 230 -19.42 28.79 -6.42
C GLY A 230 -18.73 30.05 -6.99
N PRO A 231 -19.23 31.25 -6.66
CA PRO A 231 -18.93 32.51 -7.38
C PRO A 231 -17.44 32.89 -7.44
N LYS A 232 -16.60 32.38 -6.54
CA LYS A 232 -15.14 32.64 -6.56
C LYS A 232 -14.39 31.79 -7.59
N ALA A 233 -14.90 30.62 -7.99
CA ALA A 233 -14.37 29.85 -9.12
C ALA A 233 -14.51 30.63 -10.45
N ARG A 234 -15.58 31.43 -10.57
CA ARG A 234 -15.79 32.34 -11.73
C ARG A 234 -14.77 33.48 -11.77
N CYS A 235 -14.36 34.01 -10.61
CA CYS A 235 -13.29 35.00 -10.53
C CYS A 235 -11.94 34.42 -10.93
N LEU A 236 -11.65 33.17 -10.56
CA LEU A 236 -10.41 32.48 -10.92
C LEU A 236 -10.34 32.21 -12.44
N ALA A 237 -11.42 31.72 -13.03
CA ALA A 237 -11.52 31.53 -14.48
C ALA A 237 -11.40 32.86 -15.25
N ALA A 238 -12.01 33.94 -14.74
CA ALA A 238 -11.87 35.28 -15.33
C ALA A 238 -10.44 35.83 -15.21
N ALA A 239 -9.77 35.62 -14.08
CA ALA A 239 -8.38 36.03 -13.88
C ALA A 239 -7.41 35.27 -14.80
N GLN A 240 -7.63 33.96 -15.00
CA GLN A 240 -6.83 33.14 -15.92
C GLN A 240 -7.01 33.57 -17.39
N LEU A 241 -8.23 33.92 -17.80
CA LEU A 241 -8.48 34.48 -19.14
C LEU A 241 -7.85 35.87 -19.31
N ALA A 242 -7.93 36.73 -18.28
CA ALA A 242 -7.33 38.06 -18.29
C ALA A 242 -5.79 38.02 -18.32
N ALA A 243 -5.16 37.00 -17.74
CA ALA A 243 -3.71 36.80 -17.79
C ALA A 243 -3.23 36.07 -19.06
N GLY A 244 -4.03 35.12 -19.60
CA GLY A 244 -3.69 34.34 -20.78
C GLY A 244 -3.73 35.13 -22.09
N LEU A 245 -4.67 36.07 -22.22
CA LEU A 245 -4.86 36.86 -23.44
C LEU A 245 -3.66 37.79 -23.76
N PRO A 246 -3.10 38.57 -22.81
CA PRO A 246 -1.93 39.41 -23.06
C PRO A 246 -0.68 38.59 -23.36
N LEU A 247 -0.50 37.43 -22.72
CA LEU A 247 0.65 36.55 -22.93
C LEU A 247 0.64 35.89 -24.31
N ALA A 248 -0.53 35.43 -24.78
CA ALA A 248 -0.68 34.89 -26.13
C ALA A 248 -0.43 35.96 -27.21
N LEU A 249 -0.94 37.19 -27.01
CA LEU A 249 -0.68 38.33 -27.89
C LEU A 249 0.80 38.76 -27.89
N HIS A 250 1.46 38.70 -26.73
CA HIS A 250 2.89 39.00 -26.62
C HIS A 250 3.75 37.95 -27.32
N GLY A 251 3.44 36.66 -27.15
CA GLY A 251 4.10 35.56 -27.85
C GLY A 251 3.95 35.65 -29.37
N LEU A 252 2.77 36.03 -29.85
CA LEU A 252 2.47 36.24 -31.27
C LEU A 252 3.24 37.44 -31.85
N ARG A 253 3.32 38.57 -31.13
CA ARG A 253 4.11 39.75 -31.57
C ARG A 253 5.62 39.51 -31.59
N ARG A 254 6.14 38.66 -30.70
CA ARG A 254 7.59 38.37 -30.59
C ARG A 254 8.05 37.13 -31.39
N ARG A 255 7.14 36.45 -32.10
CA ARG A 255 7.39 35.16 -32.80
C ARG A 255 8.11 34.11 -31.92
N SER A 256 7.75 34.04 -30.64
CA SER A 256 8.34 33.06 -29.71
C SER A 256 7.35 31.93 -29.43
N GLY A 257 7.67 30.74 -29.93
CA GLY A 257 6.79 29.56 -29.82
C GLY A 257 6.46 29.16 -28.38
N GLY A 258 7.38 29.36 -27.42
CA GLY A 258 7.18 28.98 -26.01
C GLY A 258 6.16 29.83 -25.25
N TRP A 259 6.07 31.12 -25.56
CA TRP A 259 5.08 32.01 -24.93
C TRP A 259 3.69 31.82 -25.52
N LEU A 260 3.63 31.45 -26.81
CA LEU A 260 2.40 31.12 -27.51
C LEU A 260 1.78 29.82 -27.00
N THR A 261 2.58 28.78 -26.76
CA THR A 261 2.07 27.52 -26.18
C THR A 261 1.59 27.70 -24.75
N ALA A 262 2.32 28.44 -23.91
CA ALA A 262 1.89 28.72 -22.54
C ALA A 262 0.56 29.52 -22.49
N GLY A 263 0.41 30.54 -23.34
CA GLY A 263 -0.84 31.30 -23.46
C GLY A 263 -2.01 30.46 -23.97
N ALA A 264 -1.77 29.58 -24.95
CA ALA A 264 -2.79 28.69 -25.48
C ALA A 264 -3.27 27.65 -24.45
N VAL A 265 -2.35 27.08 -23.65
CA VAL A 265 -2.68 26.13 -22.57
C VAL A 265 -3.54 26.80 -21.50
N LEU A 266 -3.21 28.02 -21.09
CA LEU A 266 -4.00 28.78 -20.11
C LEU A 266 -5.41 29.10 -20.62
N LEU A 267 -5.54 29.50 -21.89
CA LEU A 267 -6.83 29.77 -22.52
C LEU A 267 -7.69 28.50 -22.66
N ALA A 268 -7.07 27.36 -23.02
CA ALA A 268 -7.76 26.07 -23.09
C ALA A 268 -8.27 25.62 -21.71
N HIS A 269 -7.48 25.81 -20.66
CA HIS A 269 -7.88 25.45 -19.30
C HIS A 269 -9.03 26.33 -18.78
N GLY A 270 -8.97 27.64 -19.03
CA GLY A 270 -10.06 28.57 -18.68
C GLY A 270 -11.36 28.29 -19.46
N ALA A 271 -11.27 27.94 -20.74
CA ALA A 271 -12.43 27.58 -21.55
C ALA A 271 -13.07 26.25 -21.12
N LEU A 272 -12.26 25.24 -20.80
CA LEU A 272 -12.72 23.95 -20.27
C LEU A 272 -13.46 24.10 -18.93
N GLY A 273 -12.97 24.96 -18.04
CA GLY A 273 -13.65 25.27 -16.77
C GLY A 273 -15.03 25.89 -16.97
N LEU A 274 -15.18 26.81 -17.93
CA LEU A 274 -16.46 27.45 -18.24
C LEU A 274 -17.42 26.53 -19.01
N ALA A 275 -16.91 25.66 -19.87
CA ALA A 275 -17.72 24.69 -20.61
C ALA A 275 -18.27 23.60 -19.69
N TYR A 276 -17.46 23.12 -18.73
CA TYR A 276 -17.88 22.16 -17.72
C TYR A 276 -19.00 22.71 -16.83
N ASP A 277 -18.90 23.97 -16.42
CA ASP A 277 -19.94 24.66 -15.63
C ASP A 277 -21.25 24.79 -16.45
N ARG A 278 -21.15 25.18 -17.74
CA ARG A 278 -22.33 25.33 -18.63
C ARG A 278 -23.05 24.03 -18.96
N MET A 279 -22.32 22.94 -19.19
CA MET A 279 -22.92 21.63 -19.50
C MET A 279 -23.66 21.03 -18.30
N ARG A 280 -23.35 21.50 -17.10
CA ARG A 280 -24.01 21.05 -15.87
C ARG A 280 -25.24 21.89 -15.53
N SER A 281 -25.22 23.21 -15.74
CA SER A 281 -26.43 24.06 -15.59
C SER A 281 -27.56 23.72 -16.57
N ALA A 282 -27.29 22.94 -17.61
CA ALA A 282 -28.30 22.50 -18.59
C ALA A 282 -28.92 21.13 -18.26
N ARG A 283 -28.48 20.48 -17.16
CA ARG A 283 -28.98 19.19 -16.67
C ARG A 283 -29.79 19.29 -15.37
N ASP A 284 -29.88 20.48 -14.81
CA ASP A 284 -30.79 20.87 -13.73
C ASP A 284 -31.90 21.77 -14.32
#